data_AF-A0AAW2KKL5-F1
#
_entry.id   AF-A0AAW2KKL5-F1
#
_cell.length_a   1.000
_cell.length_b   1.000
_cell.length_c   1.000
_cell.angle_alpha   90.00
_cell.angle_beta   90.00
_cell.angle_gamma   90.00
#
_symmetry.space_group_name_H-M   'P 1'
#
loop_
_entity.id
_entity.type
_entity.pdbx_description
1 polymer ?
#
loop_
_entity_poly.entity_id
_entity_poly.type
_entity_poly.pdbx_seq_one_letter_code
_entity_poly.pdbx_strand_id
1 'polypeptide(L)'
;MMRKYREVIAKDVWSDNLEDTGHYLVDRLLTTKIVRFESLRDLLQPVINPIKGMELKAIENNVFLFRFNHSVDKNRALEGCPWSFEKNVLILKEVGENESPLTVNLDWCSFYVHVHELPIHKMTKDFARYIGNCMGRFLDMEHMDHHRNWIHPCVYGSR
;
A
#
# COMPACT_ATOMS: atom_id res chain seq x y z
N MET A 1 4.22 -10.96 -30.67
CA MET A 1 3.74 -9.59 -30.97
C MET A 1 3.93 -8.76 -29.71
N MET A 2 5.07 -8.10 -29.55
CA MET A 2 5.38 -7.32 -28.34
C MET A 2 4.63 -5.99 -28.42
N ARG A 3 3.66 -5.76 -27.53
CA ARG A 3 3.10 -4.42 -27.34
C ARG A 3 4.25 -3.52 -26.87
N LYS A 4 4.57 -2.49 -27.66
CA LYS A 4 5.34 -1.34 -27.16
C LYS A 4 4.56 -0.79 -25.97
N TYR A 5 4.95 -1.13 -24.76
CA TYR A 5 4.56 -0.36 -23.58
C TYR A 5 5.17 1.02 -23.83
N ARG A 6 4.35 1.98 -24.26
CA ARG A 6 4.69 3.38 -24.03
C ARG A 6 4.88 3.48 -22.52
N GLU A 7 5.99 4.05 -22.07
CA GLU A 7 6.15 4.44 -20.68
C GLU A 7 5.03 5.45 -20.40
N VAL A 8 3.97 4.98 -19.74
CA VAL A 8 2.88 5.86 -19.29
C VAL A 8 3.32 6.35 -17.93
N ILE A 9 3.56 7.66 -17.78
CA ILE A 9 3.85 8.26 -16.48
C ILE A 9 2.51 8.55 -15.78
N ALA A 10 2.48 8.53 -14.45
CA ALA A 10 1.23 8.72 -13.70
C ALA A 10 0.46 10.00 -14.08
N LYS A 11 1.17 11.12 -14.31
CA LYS A 11 0.59 12.40 -14.73
C LYS A 11 -0.19 12.26 -16.03
N ASP A 12 0.40 11.60 -17.03
CA ASP A 12 -0.19 11.36 -18.35
C ASP A 12 -1.50 10.56 -18.30
N VAL A 13 -1.74 9.81 -17.22
CA VAL A 13 -3.00 9.05 -17.05
C VAL A 13 -4.19 9.97 -16.79
N TRP A 14 -3.98 11.12 -16.14
CA TRP A 14 -5.04 12.07 -15.80
C TRP A 14 -5.03 13.37 -16.58
N SER A 15 -3.87 13.86 -16.99
CA SER A 15 -3.78 15.12 -17.68
C SER A 15 -2.57 15.18 -18.59
N ASP A 16 -2.75 15.76 -19.78
CA ASP A 16 -1.64 16.24 -20.61
C ASP A 16 -1.02 17.54 -20.01
N ASN A 17 -1.52 18.02 -18.86
CA ASN A 17 -1.00 19.19 -18.18
C ASN A 17 0.29 18.86 -17.43
N LEU A 18 1.41 19.38 -17.95
CA LEU A 18 2.74 19.28 -17.34
C LEU A 18 2.83 19.94 -15.95
N GLU A 19 1.87 20.80 -15.59
CA GLU A 19 1.79 21.46 -14.28
C GLU A 19 0.92 20.69 -13.26
N ASP A 20 0.52 19.44 -13.52
CA ASP A 20 -0.20 18.64 -12.51
C ASP A 20 0.68 18.46 -11.26
N THR A 21 0.21 19.03 -10.15
CA THR A 21 0.82 18.96 -8.81
C THR A 21 0.21 17.83 -7.96
N GLY A 22 -0.57 16.95 -8.58
CA GLY A 22 -1.15 15.78 -7.95
C GLY A 22 -0.09 14.84 -7.34
N HIS A 23 -0.51 14.12 -6.30
CA HIS A 23 0.31 13.11 -5.64
C HIS A 23 -0.23 11.73 -5.93
N TYR A 24 0.62 10.81 -6.37
CA TYR A 24 0.19 9.54 -6.94
C TYR A 24 0.57 8.34 -6.11
N LEU A 25 -0.40 7.45 -5.91
CA LEU A 25 -0.17 6.09 -5.46
C LEU A 25 -0.66 5.12 -6.53
N VAL A 26 0.00 3.98 -6.64
CA VAL A 26 -0.49 2.84 -7.40
C VAL A 26 -0.72 1.68 -6.45
N ASP A 27 -1.77 0.92 -6.70
CA ASP A 27 -2.04 -0.31 -5.97
C ASP A 27 -2.00 -1.57 -6.83
N ARG A 28 -1.94 -2.71 -6.13
CA ARG A 28 -2.30 -4.01 -6.69
C ARG A 28 -3.14 -4.78 -5.69
N LEU A 29 -4.31 -5.22 -6.14
CA LEU A 29 -5.13 -6.14 -5.37
C LEU A 29 -4.67 -7.59 -5.60
N LEU A 30 -4.25 -8.25 -4.54
CA LEU A 30 -3.71 -9.62 -4.58
C LEU A 30 -4.82 -10.66 -4.71
N THR A 31 -5.34 -10.81 -5.93
CA THR A 31 -6.38 -11.79 -6.26
C THR A 31 -6.27 -12.23 -7.72
N THR A 32 -6.69 -13.46 -7.99
CA THR A 32 -6.78 -14.01 -9.35
C THR A 32 -8.05 -13.59 -10.07
N LYS A 33 -9.08 -13.13 -9.33
CA LYS A 33 -10.34 -12.67 -9.91
C LYS A 33 -10.21 -11.22 -10.32
N ILE A 34 -10.69 -10.86 -11.51
CA ILE A 34 -10.76 -9.47 -11.92
C ILE A 34 -11.89 -8.81 -11.12
N VAL A 35 -11.53 -7.82 -10.31
CA VAL A 35 -12.47 -7.06 -9.49
C VAL A 35 -13.05 -5.91 -10.30
N ARG A 36 -14.34 -5.64 -10.09
CA ARG A 36 -15.03 -4.49 -10.70
C ARG A 36 -14.50 -3.21 -10.06
N PHE A 37 -14.01 -2.30 -10.89
CA PHE A 37 -13.43 -1.04 -10.45
C PHE A 37 -14.41 -0.23 -9.58
N GLU A 38 -15.68 -0.17 -9.96
CA GLU A 38 -16.69 0.59 -9.24
C GLU A 38 -16.85 0.09 -7.80
N SER A 39 -16.89 -1.24 -7.61
CA SER A 39 -17.04 -1.84 -6.28
C SER A 39 -15.85 -1.52 -5.37
N LEU A 40 -14.63 -1.55 -5.92
CA LEU A 40 -13.42 -1.20 -5.17
C LEU A 40 -13.39 0.30 -4.83
N ARG A 41 -13.70 1.16 -5.81
CA ARG A 41 -13.74 2.61 -5.61
C ARG A 41 -14.76 3.02 -4.55
N ASP A 42 -15.98 2.49 -4.65
CA ASP A 42 -17.09 2.84 -3.76
C ASP A 42 -16.82 2.36 -2.32
N LEU A 43 -15.98 1.34 -2.13
CA LEU A 43 -15.52 0.91 -0.80
C LEU A 43 -14.33 1.74 -0.29
N LEU A 44 -13.32 2.01 -1.13
CA LEU A 44 -12.07 2.64 -0.69
C LEU A 44 -12.19 4.14 -0.48
N GLN A 45 -12.90 4.87 -1.35
CA GLN A 45 -13.00 6.33 -1.24
C GLN A 45 -13.55 6.78 0.12
N PRO A 46 -14.65 6.20 0.67
CA PRO A 46 -15.16 6.58 1.99
C PRO A 46 -14.23 6.18 3.14
N VAL A 47 -13.46 5.10 2.98
CA VAL A 47 -12.55 4.60 4.03
C VAL A 47 -11.28 5.46 4.11
N ILE A 48 -10.70 5.81 2.96
CA ILE A 48 -9.54 6.72 2.89
C ILE A 48 -9.94 8.12 3.35
N ASN A 49 -11.15 8.57 3.01
CA ASN A 49 -11.76 9.84 3.41
C ASN A 49 -10.80 11.06 3.28
N PRO A 50 -10.32 11.36 2.06
CA PRO A 50 -9.37 12.43 1.81
C PRO A 50 -10.02 13.80 2.02
N ILE A 51 -9.35 14.69 2.75
CA ILE A 51 -9.88 16.03 3.07
C ILE A 51 -9.90 16.93 1.83
N LYS A 52 -8.88 16.86 0.98
CA LYS A 52 -8.73 17.70 -0.22
C LYS A 52 -9.22 17.00 -1.50
N GLY A 53 -9.76 15.80 -1.37
CA GLY A 53 -10.25 15.01 -2.49
C GLY A 53 -9.19 14.10 -3.13
N MET A 54 -9.69 13.08 -3.81
CA MET A 54 -8.91 12.03 -4.46
C MET A 54 -9.70 11.44 -5.61
N GLU A 55 -8.99 11.03 -6.66
CA GLU A 55 -9.52 10.35 -7.83
C GLU A 55 -8.89 8.97 -7.96
N LEU A 56 -9.65 7.99 -8.43
CA LEU A 56 -9.17 6.64 -8.74
C LEU A 56 -9.37 6.33 -10.21
N LYS A 57 -8.46 5.54 -10.80
CA LYS A 57 -8.60 4.95 -12.13
C LYS A 57 -8.08 3.52 -12.14
N ALA A 58 -8.75 2.62 -12.87
CA ALA A 58 -8.16 1.33 -13.22
C ALA A 58 -7.18 1.50 -14.39
N ILE A 59 -5.95 1.03 -14.22
CA ILE A 59 -4.90 1.11 -15.26
C ILE A 59 -4.51 -0.27 -15.81
N GLU A 60 -4.74 -1.33 -15.03
CA GLU A 60 -4.63 -2.73 -15.46
C GLU A 60 -5.59 -3.59 -14.62
N ASN A 61 -5.71 -4.88 -14.94
CA ASN A 61 -6.46 -5.84 -14.13
C ASN A 61 -5.94 -5.83 -12.68
N ASN A 62 -6.81 -5.45 -11.74
CA ASN A 62 -6.51 -5.38 -10.31
C ASN A 62 -5.37 -4.40 -9.95
N VAL A 63 -5.07 -3.43 -10.83
CA VAL A 63 -4.10 -2.35 -10.58
C VAL A 63 -4.81 -1.02 -10.77
N PHE A 64 -4.85 -0.22 -9.72
CA PHE A 64 -5.55 1.04 -9.65
C PHE A 64 -4.59 2.17 -9.30
N LEU A 65 -4.79 3.31 -9.94
CA LEU A 65 -4.00 4.52 -9.74
C LEU A 65 -4.85 5.52 -8.97
N PHE A 66 -4.24 6.11 -7.93
CA PHE A 66 -4.84 7.09 -7.05
C PHE A 66 -4.15 8.43 -7.28
N ARG A 67 -4.93 9.48 -7.52
CA ARG A 67 -4.45 10.86 -7.59
C ARG A 67 -5.04 11.61 -6.40
N PHE A 68 -4.18 12.07 -5.51
CA PHE A 68 -4.54 12.91 -4.37
C PHE A 68 -4.24 14.37 -4.69
N ASN A 69 -5.14 15.26 -4.26
CA ASN A 69 -4.95 16.69 -4.41
C ASN A 69 -3.99 17.27 -3.36
N HIS A 70 -3.61 16.50 -2.33
CA HIS A 70 -2.73 16.95 -1.26
C HIS A 70 -1.91 15.79 -0.67
N SER A 71 -0.63 16.05 -0.38
CA SER A 71 0.32 15.05 0.12
C SER A 71 -0.08 14.46 1.46
N VAL A 72 -0.69 15.25 2.35
CA VAL A 72 -1.17 14.76 3.66
C VAL A 72 -2.22 13.65 3.51
N ASP A 73 -3.16 13.77 2.57
CA ASP A 73 -4.15 12.72 2.35
C ASP A 73 -3.51 11.46 1.74
N LYS A 74 -2.54 11.65 0.82
CA LYS A 74 -1.71 10.55 0.28
C LYS A 74 -0.97 9.81 1.41
N ASN A 75 -0.29 10.55 2.28
CA ASN A 75 0.51 9.98 3.37
C ASN A 75 -0.38 9.23 4.37
N ARG A 76 -1.54 9.79 4.73
CA ARG A 76 -2.52 9.10 5.58
C ARG A 76 -3.01 7.79 4.95
N ALA A 77 -3.23 7.77 3.64
CA ALA A 77 -3.58 6.54 2.93
C ALA A 77 -2.46 5.49 2.99
N LEU A 78 -1.19 5.91 2.87
CA LEU A 78 -0.03 5.00 3.00
C LEU A 78 0.15 4.49 4.44
N GLU A 79 0.01 5.35 5.44
CA GLU A 79 0.13 5.00 6.87
C GLU A 79 -0.95 4.03 7.33
N GLY A 80 -2.14 4.07 6.70
CA GLY A 80 -3.24 3.14 6.97
C GLY A 80 -3.07 1.75 6.35
N CYS A 81 -1.99 1.50 5.61
CA CYS A 81 -1.74 0.19 5.00
C CYS A 81 -1.45 -0.89 6.06
N PRO A 82 -1.79 -2.17 5.78
CA PRO A 82 -2.31 -2.69 4.52
C PRO A 82 -3.82 -2.48 4.42
N TRP A 83 -4.28 -2.10 3.24
CA TRP A 83 -5.72 -2.08 2.95
C TRP A 83 -6.19 -3.46 2.51
N SER A 84 -7.48 -3.73 2.66
CA SER A 84 -8.08 -4.98 2.16
C SER A 84 -9.40 -4.72 1.46
N PHE A 85 -9.65 -5.49 0.39
CA PHE A 85 -10.91 -5.51 -0.34
C PHE A 85 -11.36 -6.95 -0.51
N GLU A 86 -12.56 -7.28 -0.04
CA GLU A 86 -13.12 -8.65 -0.09
C GLU A 86 -12.15 -9.74 0.43
N LYS A 87 -11.46 -9.46 1.55
CA LYS A 87 -10.44 -10.34 2.16
C LYS A 87 -9.15 -10.53 1.35
N ASN A 88 -8.97 -9.77 0.27
CA ASN A 88 -7.72 -9.72 -0.48
C ASN A 88 -6.93 -8.48 -0.07
N VAL A 89 -5.60 -8.62 0.03
CA VAL A 89 -4.71 -7.52 0.40
C VAL A 89 -4.54 -6.58 -0.79
N LEU A 90 -4.58 -5.29 -0.52
CA LEU A 90 -4.29 -4.23 -1.47
C LEU A 90 -2.93 -3.64 -1.12
N ILE A 91 -1.93 -3.91 -1.97
CA ILE A 91 -0.59 -3.35 -1.82
C ILE A 91 -0.61 -1.96 -2.43
N LEU A 92 -0.31 -0.93 -1.66
CA LEU A 92 -0.31 0.47 -2.09
C LEU A 92 1.12 1.03 -2.01
N LYS A 93 1.58 1.70 -3.06
CA LYS A 93 2.89 2.36 -3.10
C LYS A 93 2.86 3.71 -3.80
N GLU A 94 3.78 4.57 -3.42
CA GLU A 94 4.01 5.84 -4.10
C GLU A 94 4.62 5.63 -5.48
N VAL A 95 4.18 6.44 -6.44
CA VAL A 95 4.75 6.49 -7.78
C VAL A 95 5.73 7.65 -7.85
N GLY A 96 6.97 7.39 -8.26
CA GLY A 96 7.95 8.45 -8.48
C GLY A 96 7.52 9.45 -9.57
N GLU A 97 8.05 10.67 -9.54
CA GLU A 97 7.65 11.76 -10.44
C GLU A 97 7.76 11.41 -11.94
N ASN A 98 8.76 10.62 -12.31
CA ASN A 98 9.01 10.16 -13.68
C ASN A 98 8.94 8.62 -13.78
N GLU A 99 8.26 7.97 -12.83
CA GLU A 99 8.10 6.53 -12.82
C GLU A 99 6.77 6.14 -13.48
N SER A 100 6.79 5.04 -14.24
CA SER A 100 5.54 4.47 -14.73
C SER A 100 4.86 3.70 -13.58
N PRO A 101 3.57 3.94 -13.30
CA PRO A 101 2.86 3.17 -12.27
C PRO A 101 2.77 1.67 -12.59
N LEU A 102 2.90 1.30 -13.87
CA LEU A 102 2.91 -0.11 -14.30
C LEU A 102 4.26 -0.81 -14.04
N THR A 103 5.33 -0.05 -13.76
CA THR A 103 6.66 -0.59 -13.46
C THR A 103 6.99 -0.57 -11.97
N VAL A 104 6.17 0.09 -11.15
CA VAL A 104 6.34 0.11 -9.68
C VAL A 104 6.26 -1.32 -9.16
N ASN A 105 7.27 -1.74 -8.39
CA ASN A 105 7.27 -3.06 -7.78
C ASN A 105 6.17 -3.16 -6.71
N LEU A 106 5.12 -3.92 -6.96
CA LEU A 106 3.98 -4.13 -6.06
C LEU A 106 3.96 -5.54 -5.48
N ASP A 107 5.13 -6.05 -5.11
CA ASP A 107 5.31 -7.41 -4.56
C ASP A 107 5.34 -7.42 -3.02
N TRP A 108 5.47 -6.24 -2.40
CA TRP A 108 5.73 -6.11 -0.96
C TRP A 108 4.87 -5.01 -0.34
N CYS A 109 4.37 -5.27 0.87
CA CYS A 109 3.64 -4.31 1.70
C CYS A 109 4.09 -4.44 3.16
N SER A 110 4.15 -3.32 3.87
CA SER A 110 4.46 -3.28 5.30
C SER A 110 3.18 -3.34 6.11
N PHE A 111 3.19 -4.08 7.22
CA PHE A 111 2.07 -4.11 8.14
C PHE A 111 2.47 -4.42 9.58
N TYR A 112 1.53 -4.21 10.49
CA TYR A 112 1.70 -4.47 11.92
C TYR A 112 1.26 -5.89 12.25
N VAL A 113 2.01 -6.58 13.11
CA VAL A 113 1.59 -7.87 13.65
C VAL A 113 1.59 -7.79 15.16
N HIS A 114 0.42 -8.06 15.72
CA HIS A 114 0.24 -8.18 17.15
C HIS A 114 0.62 -9.60 17.58
N VAL A 115 1.66 -9.74 18.39
CA VAL A 115 2.01 -11.03 19.00
C VAL A 115 1.40 -11.10 20.38
N HIS A 116 0.34 -11.90 20.48
CA HIS A 116 -0.38 -12.13 21.72
C HIS A 116 0.38 -13.06 22.67
N GLU A 117 0.18 -12.86 23.97
CA GLU A 117 0.67 -13.75 25.04
C GLU A 117 2.20 -13.96 25.06
N LEU A 118 2.95 -13.00 24.53
CA LEU A 118 4.41 -13.04 24.57
C LEU A 118 4.90 -12.87 26.03
N PRO A 119 5.69 -13.80 26.59
CA PRO A 119 6.26 -13.63 27.93
C PRO A 119 7.14 -12.38 28.00
N ILE A 120 7.14 -11.67 29.15
CA ILE A 120 7.89 -10.41 29.34
C ILE A 120 9.38 -10.56 28.98
N HIS A 121 10.02 -11.65 29.37
CA HIS A 121 11.43 -11.90 29.06
C HIS A 121 11.73 -12.11 27.56
N LYS A 122 10.69 -12.31 26.72
CA LYS A 122 10.79 -12.40 25.25
C LYS A 122 10.36 -11.12 24.53
N MET A 123 9.93 -10.08 25.26
CA MET A 123 9.61 -8.77 24.69
C MET A 123 10.88 -7.98 24.38
N THR A 124 11.75 -8.55 23.55
CA THR A 124 13.03 -7.95 23.15
C THR A 124 13.04 -7.70 21.66
N LYS A 125 13.81 -6.68 21.23
CA LYS A 125 13.99 -6.37 19.81
C LYS A 125 14.55 -7.55 19.03
N ASP A 126 15.39 -8.37 19.65
CA ASP A 126 15.97 -9.55 18.99
C ASP A 126 14.94 -10.65 18.76
N PHE A 127 14.04 -10.89 19.73
CA PHE A 127 12.97 -11.86 19.54
C PHE A 127 11.91 -11.36 18.55
N ALA A 128 11.58 -10.07 18.60
CA ALA A 128 10.72 -9.42 17.61
C ALA A 128 11.32 -9.51 16.20
N ARG A 129 12.63 -9.28 16.05
CA ARG A 129 13.36 -9.45 14.79
C ARG A 129 13.33 -10.90 14.31
N TYR A 130 13.53 -11.85 15.22
CA TYR A 130 13.45 -13.28 14.89
C TYR A 130 12.09 -13.64 14.31
N ILE A 131 10.98 -13.33 15.02
CA ILE A 131 9.63 -13.61 14.53
C ILE A 131 9.34 -12.86 13.23
N GLY A 132 9.69 -11.57 13.17
CA GLY A 132 9.47 -10.75 11.98
C GLY A 132 10.20 -11.30 10.75
N ASN A 133 11.42 -11.80 10.93
CA ASN A 133 12.18 -12.43 9.85
C ASN A 133 11.66 -13.82 9.46
N CYS A 134 10.92 -14.51 10.34
CA CYS A 134 10.23 -15.75 9.97
C CYS A 134 9.03 -15.50 9.04
N MET A 135 8.38 -14.35 9.16
CA MET A 135 7.26 -13.96 8.29
C MET A 135 7.71 -13.09 7.11
N GLY A 136 8.90 -12.50 7.19
CA GLY A 136 9.43 -11.64 6.15
C GLY A 136 10.74 -10.94 6.50
N ARG A 137 10.75 -9.61 6.52
CA ARG A 137 11.90 -8.82 6.97
C ARG A 137 11.40 -7.93 8.10
N PHE A 138 11.99 -8.08 9.26
CA PHE A 138 11.75 -7.14 10.33
C PHE A 138 12.17 -5.71 9.92
N LEU A 139 11.28 -4.74 10.11
CA LEU A 139 11.60 -3.31 9.93
C LEU A 139 11.87 -2.67 11.28
N ASP A 140 10.91 -2.74 12.21
CA ASP A 140 11.12 -2.21 13.55
C ASP A 140 10.22 -2.88 14.62
N MET A 141 10.30 -2.43 15.86
CA MET A 141 9.27 -2.69 16.87
C MET A 141 8.91 -1.40 17.58
N GLU A 142 7.64 -1.24 17.92
CA GLU A 142 7.22 -0.20 18.85
C GLU A 142 7.43 -0.70 20.28
N HIS A 143 8.16 0.06 21.07
CA HIS A 143 8.23 -0.15 22.52
C HIS A 143 7.01 0.52 23.15
N MET A 144 6.12 -0.27 23.74
CA MET A 144 4.94 0.23 24.45
C MET A 144 5.04 -0.14 25.92
N ASP A 145 4.71 0.82 26.78
CA ASP A 145 4.71 0.60 28.22
C ASP A 145 3.60 -0.41 28.62
N HIS A 146 4.06 -1.55 29.14
CA HIS A 146 3.42 -2.43 30.13
C HIS A 146 2.11 -3.16 29.79
N HIS A 147 1.33 -2.82 28.75
CA HIS A 147 -0.01 -3.42 28.57
C HIS A 147 -0.44 -3.88 27.16
N ARG A 148 0.28 -3.58 26.08
CA ARG A 148 -0.09 -4.02 24.72
C ARG A 148 1.16 -4.25 23.87
N ASN A 149 1.41 -5.50 23.45
CA ASN A 149 2.64 -5.85 22.72
C ASN A 149 2.43 -5.83 21.21
N TRP A 150 2.80 -4.74 20.56
CA TRP A 150 2.72 -4.64 19.10
C TRP A 150 4.12 -4.84 18.54
N ILE A 151 4.25 -5.67 17.51
CA ILE A 151 5.49 -5.76 16.74
C ILE A 151 5.20 -5.07 15.40
N HIS A 152 6.20 -4.41 14.83
CA HIS A 152 6.20 -3.97 13.42
C HIS A 152 7.00 -4.95 12.54
N PRO A 153 6.60 -6.23 12.41
CA PRO A 153 7.27 -7.05 11.43
C PRO A 153 6.76 -6.66 10.06
N CYS A 154 7.64 -6.26 9.15
CA CYS A 154 7.27 -6.29 7.75
C CYS A 154 7.13 -7.76 7.38
N VAL A 155 5.91 -8.18 7.11
CA VAL A 155 5.72 -9.44 6.42
C VAL A 155 5.99 -9.19 4.96
N TYR A 156 6.88 -10.01 4.43
CA TYR A 156 7.26 -10.04 3.04
C TYR A 156 6.37 -11.11 2.42
N GLY A 157 5.52 -10.73 1.47
CA GLY A 157 4.81 -11.72 0.67
C GLY A 157 4.50 -11.21 -0.72
N SER A 158 5.30 -11.64 -1.70
CA SER A 158 4.70 -12.18 -2.93
C SER A 158 4.72 -13.70 -2.83
N ARG A 159 3.63 -14.33 -3.26
CA ARG A 159 3.73 -15.67 -3.84
C ARG A 159 4.19 -15.52 -5.28
#